data_AF-A0A2T3EHM9-F1
#
_entry.id   AF-A0A2T3EHM9-F1
#
_cell.length_a   1.000
_cell.length_b   1.000
_cell.length_c   1.000
_cell.angle_alpha   90.00
_cell.angle_beta   90.00
_cell.angle_gamma   90.00
#
_symmetry.space_group_name_H-M   'P 1'
#
loop_
_entity.id
_entity.type
_entity.pdbx_description
1 polymer ?
#
loop_
_entity_poly.entity_id
_entity_poly.type
_entity_poly.pdbx_seq_one_letter_code
_entity_poly.pdbx_strand_id
1 'polypeptide(L)'
;QANADALSTIQTGRADAYAATELTVAKLVQGSTNVEHAEPFTDPVINGKSVRSYGGFDFRPEDKELYKAFNTALEAFKKTEDYKKILMSYGLSAESVEAARTKSTEDLCAGK
;
A
#
# COMPACT_ATOMS: atom_id res chain seq x y z
N GLN A 1 2.14 3.18 16.85
CA GLN A 1 1.17 3.84 17.75
C GLN A 1 0.16 4.76 17.02
N ALA A 2 0.21 4.95 15.68
CA ALA A 2 -0.59 5.99 15.01
C ALA A 2 -2.06 5.63 14.67
N ASN A 3 -2.50 4.37 14.79
CA ASN A 3 -3.83 3.95 14.31
C ASN A 3 -4.71 3.26 15.36
N ALA A 4 -4.28 3.23 16.63
CA ALA A 4 -4.92 2.39 17.66
C ALA A 4 -6.40 2.76 17.88
N ASP A 5 -6.75 4.04 17.77
CA ASP A 5 -8.11 4.53 18.02
C ASP A 5 -9.03 4.49 16.79
N ALA A 6 -8.48 4.19 15.60
CA ALA A 6 -9.23 4.22 14.33
C ALA A 6 -10.47 3.31 14.38
N LEU A 7 -10.28 2.07 14.85
CA LEU A 7 -11.33 1.08 14.97
C LEU A 7 -12.45 1.55 15.91
N SER A 8 -12.06 1.99 17.12
CA SER A 8 -13.02 2.46 18.13
C SER A 8 -13.80 3.71 17.68
N THR A 9 -13.19 4.57 16.86
CA THR A 9 -13.81 5.80 16.36
C THR A 9 -14.96 5.47 15.42
N ILE A 10 -14.78 4.46 14.54
CA ILE A 10 -15.85 3.95 13.68
C ILE A 10 -16.91 3.25 14.52
N GLN A 11 -16.51 2.30 15.38
CA GLN A 11 -17.44 1.49 16.17
C GLN A 11 -18.34 2.30 17.12
N THR A 12 -17.87 3.48 17.57
CA THR A 12 -18.63 4.39 18.44
C THR A 12 -19.45 5.42 17.66
N GLY A 13 -19.44 5.37 16.33
CA GLY A 13 -20.16 6.31 15.47
C GLY A 13 -19.59 7.73 15.46
N ARG A 14 -18.34 7.91 15.89
CA ARG A 14 -17.65 9.23 15.84
C ARG A 14 -17.10 9.55 14.45
N ALA A 15 -16.95 8.54 13.60
CA ALA A 15 -16.68 8.67 12.18
C ALA A 15 -17.39 7.54 11.42
N ASP A 16 -17.80 7.79 10.18
CA ASP A 16 -18.42 6.78 9.33
C ASP A 16 -17.37 5.86 8.67
N ALA A 17 -16.15 6.36 8.45
CA ALA A 17 -15.06 5.62 7.81
C ALA A 17 -13.68 6.13 8.26
N TYR A 18 -12.66 5.29 8.05
CA TYR A 18 -11.25 5.64 8.25
C TYR A 18 -10.45 5.25 7.00
N ALA A 19 -9.73 6.21 6.43
CA ALA A 19 -8.88 5.98 5.27
C ALA A 19 -7.41 5.91 5.71
N ALA A 20 -6.72 4.83 5.35
CA ALA A 20 -5.29 4.63 5.56
C ALA A 20 -4.72 3.74 4.44
N THR A 21 -3.43 3.43 4.51
CA THR A 21 -2.84 2.44 3.58
C THR A 21 -3.56 1.10 3.74
N GLU A 22 -3.75 0.37 2.65
CA GLU A 22 -4.52 -0.89 2.64
C GLU A 22 -3.99 -1.91 3.65
N LEU A 23 -2.67 -2.04 3.80
CA LEU A 23 -2.05 -2.88 4.84
C LEU A 23 -2.43 -2.45 6.27
N THR A 24 -2.63 -1.15 6.50
CA THR A 24 -3.11 -0.65 7.79
C THR A 24 -4.55 -1.05 8.00
N VAL A 25 -5.40 -0.87 6.99
CA VAL A 25 -6.83 -1.23 7.08
C VAL A 25 -6.99 -2.73 7.28
N ALA A 26 -6.30 -3.56 6.50
CA ALA A 26 -6.30 -5.02 6.63
C ALA A 26 -5.93 -5.48 8.04
N LYS A 27 -4.94 -4.84 8.68
CA LYS A 27 -4.57 -5.10 10.08
C LYS A 27 -5.61 -4.62 11.09
N LEU A 28 -6.23 -3.46 10.87
CA LEU A 28 -7.22 -2.90 11.79
C LEU A 28 -8.52 -3.70 11.81
N VAL A 29 -8.95 -4.23 10.67
CA VAL A 29 -10.18 -5.01 10.57
C VAL A 29 -9.97 -6.50 10.89
N GLN A 30 -8.72 -6.94 11.06
CA GLN A 30 -8.40 -8.33 11.39
C GLN A 30 -9.06 -8.74 12.71
N GLY A 31 -10.00 -9.69 12.65
CA GLY A 31 -10.75 -10.17 13.82
C GLY A 31 -11.89 -9.25 14.27
N SER A 32 -12.16 -8.17 13.56
CA SER A 32 -13.37 -7.36 13.77
C SER A 32 -14.60 -8.07 13.23
N THR A 33 -15.75 -7.86 13.88
CA THR A 33 -17.05 -8.41 13.47
C THR A 33 -18.06 -7.34 13.04
N ASN A 34 -17.75 -6.06 13.25
CA ASN A 34 -18.66 -4.93 13.06
C ASN A 34 -18.07 -3.77 12.26
N VAL A 35 -16.85 -3.94 11.73
CA VAL A 35 -16.30 -3.08 10.68
C VAL A 35 -15.63 -3.97 9.64
N GLU A 36 -15.52 -3.46 8.43
CA GLU A 36 -14.97 -4.20 7.30
C GLU A 36 -14.03 -3.34 6.47
N HIS A 37 -13.25 -4.00 5.62
CA HIS A 37 -12.56 -3.32 4.54
C HIS A 37 -13.59 -2.91 3.48
N ALA A 38 -13.59 -1.64 3.08
CA ALA A 38 -14.48 -1.18 2.02
C ALA A 38 -14.01 -1.73 0.67
N GLU A 39 -14.81 -2.59 0.04
CA GLU A 39 -14.51 -3.16 -1.28
C GLU A 39 -15.72 -3.01 -2.22
N PRO A 40 -15.54 -2.49 -3.45
CA PRO A 40 -14.31 -1.95 -4.02
C PRO A 40 -13.93 -0.58 -3.41
N PHE A 41 -12.62 -0.29 -3.37
CA PHE A 41 -12.10 1.01 -2.93
C PHE A 41 -11.52 1.78 -4.12
N THR A 42 -12.08 2.95 -4.40
CA THR A 42 -11.54 3.84 -5.45
C THR A 42 -10.54 4.80 -4.83
N ASP A 43 -9.37 4.95 -5.46
CA ASP A 43 -8.36 5.91 -5.03
C ASP A 43 -8.94 7.34 -4.94
N PRO A 44 -8.59 8.12 -3.90
CA PRO A 44 -9.08 9.47 -3.75
C PRO A 44 -8.63 10.36 -4.92
N VAL A 45 -9.54 11.21 -5.39
CA VAL A 45 -9.24 12.20 -6.43
C VAL A 45 -9.03 13.56 -5.78
N ILE A 46 -7.81 14.09 -5.86
CA ILE A 46 -7.43 15.40 -5.34
C ILE A 46 -7.07 16.30 -6.51
N ASN A 47 -7.76 17.43 -6.64
CA ASN A 47 -7.57 18.39 -7.75
C ASN A 47 -7.66 17.73 -9.13
N GLY A 48 -8.59 16.79 -9.31
CA GLY A 48 -8.81 16.07 -10.57
C GLY A 48 -7.78 14.96 -10.87
N LYS A 49 -6.86 14.66 -9.95
CA LYS A 49 -5.88 13.58 -10.08
C LYS A 49 -6.13 12.48 -9.06
N SER A 50 -6.13 11.22 -9.50
CA SER A 50 -6.11 10.07 -8.58
C SER A 50 -4.82 10.06 -7.78
N VAL A 51 -4.93 9.86 -6.47
CA VAL A 51 -3.81 9.84 -5.52
C VAL A 51 -3.71 8.47 -4.87
N ARG A 52 -2.60 7.79 -5.12
CA ARG A 52 -2.23 6.53 -4.47
C ARG A 52 -0.83 6.63 -3.90
N SER A 53 -0.66 6.18 -2.66
CA SER A 53 0.65 6.07 -2.02
C SER A 53 1.30 4.74 -2.34
N TYR A 54 2.59 4.76 -2.66
CA TYR A 54 3.39 3.57 -2.92
C TYR A 54 4.48 3.44 -1.85
N GLY A 55 4.78 2.20 -1.45
CA GLY A 55 5.94 1.92 -0.63
C GLY A 55 7.23 1.96 -1.45
N GLY A 56 8.34 2.37 -0.83
CA GLY A 56 9.66 2.40 -1.43
C GLY A 56 10.71 1.78 -0.51
N PHE A 57 11.82 1.35 -1.09
CA PHE A 57 13.02 0.97 -0.36
C PHE A 57 14.07 2.06 -0.57
N ASP A 58 14.48 2.69 0.53
CA ASP A 58 15.47 3.77 0.50
C ASP A 58 16.86 3.25 0.85
N PHE A 59 17.87 3.80 0.17
CA PHE A 59 19.29 3.46 0.34
C PHE A 59 20.08 4.74 0.59
N ARG A 60 21.24 4.64 1.25
CA ARG A 60 22.13 5.79 1.39
C ARG A 60 22.69 6.19 0.01
N PRO A 61 22.92 7.48 -0.27
CA PRO A 61 23.39 7.94 -1.58
C PRO A 61 24.72 7.30 -2.05
N GLU A 62 25.57 6.88 -1.12
CA GLU A 62 26.84 6.20 -1.39
C GLU A 62 26.69 4.71 -1.77
N ASP A 63 25.58 4.06 -1.40
CA ASP A 63 25.37 2.60 -1.57
C ASP A 63 24.87 2.23 -2.97
N LYS A 64 25.49 2.79 -4.03
CA LYS A 64 25.02 2.66 -5.42
C LYS A 64 24.98 1.22 -5.94
N GLU A 65 25.97 0.41 -5.56
CA GLU A 65 26.05 -0.99 -6.00
C GLU A 65 24.93 -1.83 -5.36
N LEU A 66 24.65 -1.62 -4.07
CA LEU A 66 23.55 -2.29 -3.38
C LEU A 66 22.20 -1.88 -3.97
N TYR A 67 21.99 -0.59 -4.18
CA TYR A 67 20.78 -0.06 -4.84
C TYR A 67 20.53 -0.74 -6.19
N LYS A 68 21.56 -0.81 -7.04
CA LYS A 68 21.45 -1.42 -8.38
C LYS A 68 21.19 -2.93 -8.32
N ALA A 69 21.91 -3.66 -7.47
CA ALA A 69 21.73 -5.09 -7.30
C ALA A 69 20.32 -5.42 -6.76
N PHE A 70 19.88 -4.68 -5.74
CA PHE A 70 18.56 -4.85 -5.15
C PHE A 70 17.44 -4.57 -6.16
N ASN A 71 17.50 -3.46 -6.91
CA ASN A 71 16.48 -3.15 -7.91
C ASN A 71 16.43 -4.18 -9.04
N THR A 72 17.59 -4.70 -9.47
CA THR A 72 17.64 -5.76 -10.48
C THR A 72 16.92 -7.02 -9.98
N ALA A 73 17.19 -7.43 -8.74
CA ALA A 73 16.53 -8.58 -8.14
C ALA A 73 15.03 -8.33 -7.88
N LEU A 74 14.66 -7.15 -7.41
CA LEU A 74 13.26 -6.78 -7.13
C LEU A 74 12.42 -6.75 -8.41
N GLU A 75 12.93 -6.18 -9.51
CA GLU A 75 12.22 -6.17 -10.80
C GLU A 75 12.03 -7.57 -11.39
N ALA A 76 12.97 -8.48 -11.17
CA ALA A 76 12.78 -9.89 -11.50
C ALA A 76 11.72 -10.54 -10.58
N PHE A 77 11.80 -10.29 -9.27
CA PHE A 77 10.89 -10.86 -8.28
C PHE A 77 9.44 -10.39 -8.46
N LYS A 78 9.23 -9.10 -8.76
CA LYS A 78 7.94 -8.48 -9.06
C LYS A 78 7.17 -9.17 -10.17
N LYS A 79 7.81 -10.01 -11.01
CA LYS A 79 7.15 -10.76 -12.10
C LYS A 79 6.64 -12.13 -11.67
N THR A 80 7.05 -12.62 -10.50
CA THR A 80 6.71 -13.97 -10.02
C THR A 80 5.35 -14.01 -9.33
N GLU A 81 4.75 -15.21 -9.21
CA GLU A 81 3.54 -15.40 -8.39
C GLU A 81 3.84 -15.27 -6.89
N ASP A 82 5.07 -15.56 -6.46
CA ASP A 82 5.46 -15.42 -5.05
C ASP A 82 5.38 -13.98 -4.57
N TYR A 83 5.72 -13.00 -5.41
CA TYR A 83 5.52 -11.57 -5.09
C TYR A 83 4.05 -11.28 -4.76
N LYS A 84 3.12 -11.76 -5.60
CA LYS A 84 1.68 -11.58 -5.38
C LYS A 84 1.24 -12.31 -4.11
N LYS A 85 1.67 -13.55 -3.93
CA LYS A 85 1.31 -14.38 -2.76
C LYS A 85 1.75 -13.75 -1.45
N ILE A 86 2.97 -13.20 -1.39
CA ILE A 86 3.48 -12.51 -0.21
C ILE A 86 2.65 -11.26 0.08
N LEU A 87 2.43 -10.40 -0.90
CA LEU A 87 1.69 -9.15 -0.66
C LEU A 87 0.23 -9.40 -0.25
N MET A 88 -0.44 -10.35 -0.91
CA MET A 88 -1.81 -10.71 -0.58
C MET A 88 -1.94 -11.37 0.80
N SER A 89 -0.93 -12.11 1.28
CA SER A 89 -0.97 -12.70 2.64
C SER A 89 -0.92 -11.64 3.75
N TYR A 90 -0.41 -10.44 3.44
CA TYR A 90 -0.48 -9.29 4.33
C TYR A 90 -1.75 -8.44 4.16
N GLY A 91 -2.67 -8.84 3.26
CA GLY A 91 -3.97 -8.21 3.08
C GLY A 91 -4.04 -7.15 1.98
N LEU A 92 -3.07 -7.09 1.06
CA LEU A 92 -3.18 -6.27 -0.15
C LEU A 92 -4.09 -6.95 -1.18
N SER A 93 -4.97 -6.18 -1.82
CA SER A 93 -5.78 -6.62 -2.95
C SER A 93 -4.94 -6.90 -4.19
N ALA A 94 -5.50 -7.69 -5.12
CA ALA A 94 -4.89 -7.95 -6.41
C ALA A 94 -4.66 -6.66 -7.21
N GLU A 95 -5.56 -5.68 -7.09
CA GLU A 95 -5.45 -4.38 -7.74
C GLU A 95 -4.24 -3.58 -7.22
N SER A 96 -4.03 -3.55 -5.91
CA SER A 96 -2.84 -2.93 -5.33
C SER A 96 -1.54 -3.64 -5.68
N VAL A 97 -1.56 -4.96 -5.75
CA VAL A 97 -0.39 -5.72 -6.23
C VAL A 97 -0.04 -5.35 -7.68
N GLU A 98 -1.04 -5.23 -8.55
CA GLU A 98 -0.82 -4.87 -9.96
C GLU A 98 -0.38 -3.41 -10.12
N ALA A 99 -0.98 -2.49 -9.36
CA ALA A 99 -0.54 -1.10 -9.32
C ALA A 99 0.94 -0.99 -8.91
N ALA A 100 1.40 -1.79 -7.94
CA ALA A 100 2.79 -1.82 -7.51
C ALA A 100 3.74 -2.45 -8.55
N ARG A 101 3.25 -3.36 -9.42
CA ARG A 101 4.06 -3.91 -10.52
C ARG A 101 4.37 -2.87 -11.58
N THR A 102 3.41 -2.00 -11.89
CA THR A 102 3.44 -1.10 -13.05
C THR A 102 4.12 0.24 -12.81
N LYS A 103 4.31 0.67 -11.55
CA LYS A 103 5.00 1.93 -11.24
C LYS A 103 6.51 1.74 -11.07
N SER A 104 7.27 2.69 -11.60
CA SER A 104 8.71 2.83 -11.40
C SER A 104 9.05 3.96 -10.42
N THR A 105 10.31 4.02 -9.98
CA THR A 105 10.81 5.13 -9.15
C THR A 105 10.76 6.43 -9.94
N GLU A 106 11.11 6.39 -11.23
CA GLU A 106 11.09 7.51 -12.14
C GLU A 106 9.67 8.09 -12.29
N ASP A 107 8.65 7.24 -12.41
CA ASP A 107 7.26 7.68 -12.52
C ASP A 107 6.80 8.44 -11.26
N LEU A 108 7.16 7.92 -10.09
CA LEU A 108 6.69 8.42 -8.79
C LEU A 108 7.47 9.65 -8.32
N CYS A 109 8.76 9.72 -8.62
CA CYS A 109 9.63 10.84 -8.23
C CYS A 109 9.63 11.98 -9.24
N ALA A 110 8.96 11.86 -10.39
CA ALA A 110 8.85 12.93 -11.38
C ALA A 110 8.05 14.16 -10.90
N GLY A 111 7.39 14.09 -9.74
CA GLY A 111 6.65 15.21 -9.14
C GLY A 111 5.41 15.64 -9.94
N LYS A 112 4.79 14.70 -10.67
CA LYS A 112 3.66 14.96 -11.57
C LYS A 112 2.34 14.43 -11.04
#